data_AF-A0A7W0IUE5-F1
#
_entry.id   AF-A0A7W0IUE5-F1
#
_cell.length_a   1.000
_cell.length_b   1.000
_cell.length_c   1.000
_cell.angle_alpha   90.00
_cell.angle_beta   90.00
_cell.angle_gamma   90.00
#
_symmetry.space_group_name_H-M   'P 1'
#
loop_
_entity.id
_entity.type
_entity.pdbx_description
1 polymer ?
#
loop_
_entity_poly.entity_id
_entity_poly.type
_entity_poly.pdbx_seq_one_letter_code
_entity_poly.pdbx_strand_id
1 'polypeptide(L)'
;MSQIICIANQKGGVGKTTTAINLSAALAVSEKKTLLVDCDPQGNATTGMGIEKASISKTLYHGMLGETGIKSLIMDSAIDTLKIIPSRVELIGFEVEMMSHPERELALKKLLGQVNNSFDYIIIDCPPSLSLLTVNALTAADLMLIPLQCEFYALEGLGQLLRTVKLIKRNLNPNLKIAGILLTMFDKRTN
;
A
#
# COMPACT_ATOMS: atom_id res chain seq x y z
N MET A 1 11.52 11.56 -9.61
CA MET A 1 10.55 10.48 -9.75
C MET A 1 10.61 9.66 -8.48
N SER A 2 9.48 9.52 -7.79
CA SER A 2 9.36 8.78 -6.55
C SER A 2 9.60 7.29 -6.81
N GLN A 3 10.22 6.58 -5.86
CA GLN A 3 10.22 5.13 -5.87
C GLN A 3 8.99 4.62 -5.10
N ILE A 4 8.09 3.91 -5.79
CA ILE A 4 6.85 3.41 -5.22
C ILE A 4 7.03 1.96 -4.78
N ILE A 5 6.85 1.69 -3.48
CA ILE A 5 7.00 0.37 -2.88
C ILE A 5 5.67 -0.07 -2.28
N CYS A 6 5.10 -1.15 -2.77
CA CYS A 6 3.92 -1.77 -2.16
C CYS A 6 4.32 -2.87 -1.19
N ILE A 7 3.65 -2.90 -0.03
CA ILE A 7 3.81 -3.92 1.00
C ILE A 7 2.63 -4.87 0.90
N ALA A 8 2.83 -6.04 0.28
CA ALA A 8 1.73 -6.89 -0.13
C ALA A 8 1.95 -8.37 0.22
N ASN A 9 0.89 -8.97 0.77
CA ASN A 9 0.74 -10.39 1.02
C ASN A 9 -0.75 -10.69 1.26
N GLN A 10 -1.27 -11.70 0.58
CA GLN A 10 -2.66 -12.16 0.69
C GLN A 10 -3.03 -12.66 2.09
N LYS A 11 -2.05 -13.04 2.93
CA LYS A 11 -2.31 -13.49 4.30
C LYS A 11 -2.47 -12.30 5.25
N GLY A 12 -3.50 -12.33 6.09
CA GLY A 12 -3.70 -11.41 7.21
C GLY A 12 -2.69 -11.65 8.34
N GLY A 13 -2.37 -10.63 9.12
CA GLY A 13 -1.52 -10.77 10.32
C GLY A 13 -0.02 -10.91 10.07
N VAL A 14 0.47 -10.96 8.82
CA VAL A 14 1.90 -11.17 8.51
C VAL A 14 2.82 -9.94 8.68
N GLY A 15 2.31 -8.85 9.26
CA GLY A 15 3.10 -7.64 9.52
C GLY A 15 3.18 -6.62 8.36
N LYS A 16 2.21 -6.59 7.43
CA LYS A 16 2.15 -5.61 6.33
C LYS A 16 2.12 -4.16 6.83
N THR A 17 1.08 -3.79 7.57
CA THR A 17 0.93 -2.45 8.13
C THR A 17 2.10 -2.04 9.01
N THR A 18 2.55 -2.95 9.88
CA THR A 18 3.72 -2.69 10.74
C THR A 18 4.96 -2.39 9.90
N THR A 19 5.19 -3.16 8.84
CA THR A 19 6.31 -2.92 7.91
C THR A 19 6.13 -1.59 7.18
N ALA A 20 4.93 -1.29 6.67
CA ALA A 20 4.66 -0.06 5.92
C ALA A 20 4.91 1.19 6.78
N ILE A 21 4.39 1.23 8.01
CA ILE A 21 4.60 2.33 8.95
C ILE A 21 6.09 2.49 9.27
N ASN A 22 6.74 1.42 9.74
CA ASN A 22 8.12 1.51 10.24
C ASN A 22 9.13 1.78 9.12
N LEU A 23 8.93 1.20 7.93
CA LEU A 23 9.75 1.51 6.76
C LEU A 23 9.59 2.97 6.36
N SER A 24 8.35 3.48 6.33
CA SER A 24 8.09 4.88 5.99
C SER A 24 8.74 5.83 6.99
N ALA A 25 8.62 5.55 8.30
CA ALA A 25 9.25 6.32 9.35
C ALA A 25 10.78 6.28 9.27
N ALA A 26 11.38 5.11 9.04
CA ALA A 26 12.83 4.97 8.92
C ALA A 26 13.40 5.76 7.71
N LEU A 27 12.71 5.73 6.57
CA LEU A 27 13.06 6.53 5.40
C LEU A 27 12.93 8.03 5.69
N ALA A 28 11.85 8.44 6.33
CA ALA A 28 11.59 9.84 6.67
C ALA A 28 12.62 10.41 7.66
N VAL A 29 12.97 9.66 8.72
CA VAL A 29 14.01 10.03 9.68
C VAL A 29 15.39 10.11 9.01
N SER A 30 15.59 9.38 7.91
CA SER A 30 16.78 9.50 7.05
C SER A 30 16.67 10.64 6.01
N GLU A 31 15.85 11.65 6.31
CA GLU A 31 15.59 12.86 5.52
C GLU A 31 15.01 12.61 4.11
N LYS A 32 14.42 11.43 3.86
CA LYS A 32 13.73 11.14 2.60
C LYS A 32 12.27 11.57 2.69
N LYS A 33 11.84 12.42 1.75
CA LYS A 33 10.43 12.82 1.66
C LYS A 33 9.60 11.59 1.35
N THR A 34 8.79 11.15 2.30
CA THR A 34 8.09 9.87 2.22
C THR A 34 6.59 10.08 2.34
N LEU A 35 5.83 9.40 1.48
CA LEU A 35 4.38 9.34 1.54
C LEU A 35 3.94 7.92 1.87
N LEU A 36 3.24 7.73 2.98
CA LEU A 36 2.54 6.49 3.29
C LEU A 36 1.12 6.54 2.72
N VAL A 37 0.70 5.52 1.98
CA VAL A 37 -0.65 5.40 1.43
C VAL A 37 -1.28 4.19 2.09
N ASP A 38 -2.28 4.42 2.93
CA ASP A 38 -3.10 3.36 3.50
C ASP A 38 -4.10 2.90 2.43
N CYS A 39 -3.93 1.69 1.91
CA CYS A 39 -4.82 1.10 0.90
C CYS A 39 -5.64 -0.06 1.47
N ASP A 40 -5.63 -0.24 2.80
CA ASP A 40 -6.48 -1.22 3.48
C ASP A 40 -7.73 -0.51 4.00
N PRO A 41 -8.96 -0.96 3.67
CA PRO A 41 -10.17 -0.38 4.24
C PRO A 41 -10.27 -0.49 5.76
N GLN A 42 -9.51 -1.39 6.40
CA GLN A 42 -9.38 -1.43 7.86
C GLN A 42 -8.66 -0.19 8.41
N GLY A 43 -7.90 0.53 7.59
CA GLY A 43 -7.25 1.79 7.93
C GLY A 43 -6.26 1.69 9.09
N ASN A 44 -5.57 0.55 9.23
CA ASN A 44 -4.67 0.30 10.35
C ASN A 44 -3.40 1.16 10.28
N ALA A 45 -2.91 1.47 9.08
CA ALA A 45 -1.79 2.39 8.91
C ALA A 45 -2.17 3.81 9.34
N THR A 46 -3.38 4.25 8.99
CA THR A 46 -3.95 5.54 9.39
C THR A 46 -3.96 5.72 10.90
N THR A 47 -4.54 4.76 11.63
CA THR A 47 -4.55 4.81 13.10
C THR A 47 -3.17 4.60 13.70
N GLY A 48 -2.32 3.76 13.07
CA GLY A 48 -0.95 3.52 13.52
C GLY A 48 -0.04 4.75 13.39
N MET A 49 -0.39 5.69 12.51
CA MET A 49 0.24 7.01 12.40
C MET A 49 -0.35 8.06 13.37
N GLY A 50 -1.23 7.65 14.28
CA GLY A 50 -1.84 8.54 15.28
C GLY A 50 -3.01 9.38 14.75
N ILE A 51 -3.55 9.08 13.57
CA ILE A 51 -4.66 9.83 12.98
C ILE A 51 -5.99 9.14 13.35
N GLU A 52 -6.89 9.92 13.95
CA GLU A 52 -8.23 9.46 14.28
C GLU A 52 -9.11 9.42 13.03
N LYS A 53 -9.64 8.24 12.68
CA LYS A 53 -10.47 8.06 11.48
C LYS A 53 -11.71 8.96 11.46
N ALA A 54 -12.31 9.22 12.63
CA ALA A 54 -13.52 10.03 12.76
C ALA A 54 -13.32 11.49 12.32
N SER A 55 -12.11 12.03 12.43
CA SER A 55 -11.79 13.40 12.01
C SER A 55 -11.48 13.54 10.52
N ILE A 56 -11.49 12.43 9.76
CA ILE A 56 -11.11 12.41 8.34
C ILE A 56 -12.37 12.48 7.48
N SER A 57 -12.48 13.55 6.68
CA SER A 57 -13.60 13.75 5.74
C SER A 57 -13.31 13.23 4.33
N LYS A 58 -12.04 13.20 3.91
CA LYS A 58 -11.60 12.72 2.60
C LYS A 58 -10.46 11.74 2.76
N THR A 59 -10.52 10.64 2.01
CA THR A 59 -9.64 9.48 2.13
C THR A 59 -9.17 9.02 0.76
N LEU A 60 -8.31 8.00 0.72
CA LEU A 60 -7.89 7.35 -0.51
C LEU A 60 -9.07 6.99 -1.44
N TYR A 61 -10.19 6.53 -0.87
CA TYR A 61 -11.41 6.19 -1.60
C TYR A 61 -11.87 7.32 -2.54
N HIS A 62 -12.09 8.52 -2.00
CA HIS A 62 -12.50 9.71 -2.76
C HIS A 62 -11.47 10.08 -3.85
N GLY A 63 -10.18 9.90 -3.56
CA GLY A 63 -9.12 10.12 -4.53
C GLY A 63 -9.15 9.14 -5.69
N MET A 64 -9.33 7.86 -5.38
CA MET A 64 -9.34 6.78 -6.37
C MET A 64 -10.58 6.83 -7.28
N LEU A 65 -11.69 7.40 -6.79
CA LEU A 65 -12.88 7.70 -7.60
C LEU A 65 -12.74 8.96 -8.45
N GLY A 66 -11.71 9.78 -8.20
CA GLY A 66 -11.51 11.05 -8.90
C GLY A 66 -12.38 12.20 -8.37
N GLU A 67 -13.09 12.02 -7.25
CA GLU A 67 -13.93 13.05 -6.63
C GLU A 67 -13.10 14.17 -5.99
N THR A 68 -11.83 13.89 -5.65
CA THR A 68 -10.96 14.88 -5.05
C THR A 68 -9.50 14.72 -5.44
N GLY A 69 -8.79 15.85 -5.56
CA GLY A 69 -7.38 15.87 -5.93
C GLY A 69 -6.48 15.38 -4.79
N ILE A 70 -5.39 14.71 -5.15
CA ILE A 70 -4.47 14.07 -4.20
C ILE A 70 -3.92 15.03 -3.14
N LYS A 71 -3.67 16.31 -3.50
CA LYS A 71 -3.13 17.30 -2.56
C LYS A 71 -4.03 17.50 -1.33
N SER A 72 -5.34 17.34 -1.49
CA SER A 72 -6.31 17.46 -0.39
C SER A 72 -6.43 16.21 0.47
N LEU A 73 -5.81 15.10 0.05
CA LEU A 73 -5.80 13.83 0.78
C LEU A 73 -4.54 13.66 1.64
N ILE A 74 -3.49 14.40 1.32
CA ILE A 74 -2.20 14.31 2.00
C ILE A 74 -2.30 15.03 3.34
N MET A 75 -2.08 14.28 4.41
CA MET A 75 -2.06 14.77 5.79
C MET A 75 -0.64 14.74 6.34
N ASP A 76 -0.37 15.68 7.24
CA ASP A 76 0.86 15.70 8.01
C ASP A 76 0.88 14.57 9.05
N SER A 77 2.07 14.07 9.34
CA SER A 77 2.31 13.18 10.48
C SER A 77 3.18 13.88 11.52
N ALA A 78 3.50 13.19 12.63
CA ALA A 78 4.44 13.71 13.63
C ALA A 78 5.89 13.85 13.13
N ILE A 79 6.23 13.30 11.95
CA ILE A 79 7.55 13.41 11.33
C ILE A 79 7.41 14.33 10.11
N ASP A 80 8.14 15.44 10.07
CA ASP A 80 8.00 16.48 9.04
C ASP A 80 8.12 15.97 7.60
N THR A 81 9.06 15.06 7.38
CA THR A 81 9.36 14.43 6.08
C THR A 81 8.44 13.24 5.76
N LEU A 82 7.53 12.85 6.65
CA LEU A 82 6.56 11.79 6.44
C LEU A 82 5.14 12.36 6.35
N LYS A 83 4.48 12.10 5.23
CA LYS A 83 3.07 12.40 5.03
C LYS A 83 2.27 11.12 4.85
N ILE A 84 0.94 11.22 4.97
CA ILE A 84 0.05 10.07 4.79
C ILE A 84 -1.19 10.42 3.96
N ILE A 85 -1.62 9.49 3.11
CA ILE A 85 -2.98 9.44 2.57
C ILE A 85 -3.74 8.38 3.37
N PRO A 86 -4.80 8.77 4.12
CA PRO A 86 -5.49 7.86 5.01
C PRO A 86 -6.54 7.01 4.29
N SER A 87 -6.95 5.93 4.96
CA SER A 87 -8.04 5.05 4.56
C SER A 87 -9.09 4.90 5.66
N ARG A 88 -10.29 4.53 5.24
CA ARG A 88 -11.43 4.18 6.08
C ARG A 88 -12.25 3.08 5.38
N VAL A 89 -13.25 2.56 6.09
CA VAL A 89 -14.09 1.43 5.66
C VAL A 89 -14.79 1.67 4.32
N GLU A 90 -15.07 2.93 3.97
CA GLU A 90 -15.69 3.33 2.70
C GLU A 90 -14.89 2.86 1.48
N LEU A 91 -13.57 2.64 1.63
CA LEU A 91 -12.70 2.10 0.57
C LEU A 91 -13.15 0.72 0.05
N ILE A 92 -13.93 -0.04 0.83
CA ILE A 92 -14.56 -1.29 0.35
C ILE A 92 -15.48 -1.02 -0.86
N GLY A 93 -16.17 0.13 -0.87
CA GLY A 93 -17.11 0.52 -1.93
C GLY A 93 -16.44 0.76 -3.29
N PHE A 94 -15.12 1.00 -3.31
CA PHE A 94 -14.37 1.28 -4.53
C PHE A 94 -14.56 0.20 -5.61
N GLU A 95 -14.62 -1.07 -5.23
CA GLU A 95 -14.76 -2.17 -6.20
C GLU A 95 -16.13 -2.18 -6.88
N VAL A 96 -17.17 -1.85 -6.11
CA VAL A 96 -18.55 -1.82 -6.59
C VAL A 96 -18.73 -0.65 -7.56
N GLU A 97 -18.24 0.52 -7.18
CA GLU A 97 -18.40 1.75 -7.97
C GLU A 97 -17.59 1.71 -9.27
N MET A 98 -16.42 1.07 -9.24
CA MET A 98 -15.55 0.97 -10.40
C MET A 98 -15.84 -0.25 -11.29
N MET A 99 -16.88 -1.04 -10.99
CA MET A 99 -17.15 -2.31 -11.68
C MET A 99 -17.28 -2.16 -13.21
N SER A 100 -17.85 -1.06 -13.69
CA SER A 100 -17.98 -0.78 -15.14
C SER A 100 -17.01 0.30 -15.63
N HIS A 101 -16.14 0.81 -14.76
CA HIS A 101 -15.23 1.88 -15.13
C HIS A 101 -14.05 1.33 -15.93
N PRO A 102 -13.74 1.90 -17.10
CA PRO A 102 -12.56 1.50 -17.85
C PRO A 102 -11.30 1.85 -17.05
N GLU A 103 -10.28 1.02 -17.16
CA GLU A 103 -8.99 1.26 -16.51
C GLU A 103 -9.04 1.39 -14.97
N ARG A 104 -10.01 0.74 -14.31
CA ARG A 104 -10.23 0.78 -12.85
C ARG A 104 -9.03 0.34 -12.00
N GLU A 105 -8.18 -0.49 -12.58
CA GLU A 105 -6.92 -1.02 -12.07
C GLU A 105 -5.77 -0.01 -12.17
N LEU A 106 -5.94 1.06 -12.95
CA LEU A 106 -5.01 2.18 -13.07
C LEU A 106 -5.36 3.35 -12.14
N ALA A 107 -6.47 3.29 -11.39
CA ALA A 107 -6.98 4.41 -10.61
C ALA A 107 -5.93 4.96 -9.63
N LEU A 108 -5.31 4.09 -8.82
CA LEU A 108 -4.28 4.51 -7.87
C LEU A 108 -3.02 5.04 -8.59
N LYS A 109 -2.64 4.43 -9.71
CA LYS A 109 -1.50 4.88 -10.52
C LYS A 109 -1.72 6.30 -11.08
N LYS A 110 -2.92 6.57 -11.61
CA LYS A 110 -3.32 7.90 -12.09
C LYS A 110 -3.33 8.93 -10.96
N LEU A 111 -3.82 8.55 -9.78
CA LEU A 111 -3.83 9.41 -8.60
C LEU A 111 -2.41 9.77 -8.13
N LEU A 112 -1.55 8.77 -7.91
CA LEU A 112 -0.17 8.97 -7.43
C LEU A 112 0.72 9.65 -8.47
N GLY A 113 0.42 9.51 -9.77
CA GLY A 113 1.13 10.20 -10.85
C GLY A 113 1.16 11.73 -10.68
N GLN A 114 0.16 12.31 -9.99
CA GLN A 114 0.07 13.74 -9.71
C GLN A 114 1.12 14.25 -8.70
N VAL A 115 1.75 13.36 -7.91
CA VAL A 115 2.77 13.70 -6.88
C VAL A 115 4.09 12.96 -7.06
N ASN A 116 4.31 12.34 -8.22
CA ASN A 116 5.50 11.53 -8.51
C ASN A 116 6.85 12.29 -8.43
N ASN A 117 6.83 13.61 -8.26
CA ASN A 117 8.04 14.42 -8.05
C ASN A 117 8.05 15.16 -6.71
N SER A 118 7.06 14.93 -5.84
CA SER A 118 6.95 15.58 -4.53
C SER A 118 7.58 14.77 -3.40
N PHE A 119 7.77 13.47 -3.61
CA PHE A 119 8.32 12.53 -2.63
C PHE A 119 9.47 11.73 -3.23
N ASP A 120 10.43 11.34 -2.39
CA ASP A 120 11.48 10.38 -2.76
C ASP A 120 10.92 8.96 -2.76
N TYR A 121 10.08 8.64 -1.76
CA TYR A 121 9.45 7.33 -1.61
C TYR A 121 7.94 7.43 -1.40
N ILE A 122 7.20 6.51 -2.02
CA ILE A 122 5.78 6.30 -1.73
C ILE A 122 5.61 4.85 -1.29
N ILE A 123 5.16 4.64 -0.07
CA ILE A 123 4.92 3.31 0.52
C ILE A 123 3.42 3.04 0.51
N ILE A 124 2.99 1.90 -0.05
CA ILE A 124 1.57 1.51 -0.11
C ILE A 124 1.34 0.33 0.83
N ASP A 125 0.49 0.49 1.84
CA ASP A 125 0.04 -0.60 2.72
C ASP A 125 -1.17 -1.31 2.08
N CYS A 126 -1.00 -2.56 1.64
CA CYS A 126 -2.05 -3.29 0.93
C CYS A 126 -2.93 -4.13 1.87
N PRO A 127 -4.21 -4.35 1.52
CA PRO A 127 -5.12 -5.20 2.29
C PRO A 127 -4.69 -6.68 2.27
N PRO A 128 -5.19 -7.52 3.19
CA PRO A 128 -4.92 -8.96 3.25
C PRO A 128 -5.75 -9.75 2.23
N SER A 129 -5.76 -9.33 0.97
CA SER A 129 -6.50 -9.99 -0.10
C SER A 129 -5.89 -9.67 -1.47
N LEU A 130 -6.26 -10.43 -2.50
CA LEU A 130 -5.94 -10.13 -3.90
C LEU A 130 -7.12 -9.44 -4.60
N SER A 131 -7.64 -8.40 -3.94
CA SER A 131 -8.76 -7.59 -4.39
C SER A 131 -8.34 -6.57 -5.45
N LEU A 132 -9.28 -5.81 -6.02
CA LEU A 132 -9.00 -4.73 -6.96
C LEU A 132 -8.10 -3.65 -6.35
N LEU A 133 -8.15 -3.44 -5.03
CA LEU A 133 -7.25 -2.54 -4.31
C LEU A 133 -5.78 -3.02 -4.39
N THR A 134 -5.55 -4.31 -4.14
CA THR A 134 -4.20 -4.89 -4.28
C THR A 134 -3.71 -4.87 -5.72
N VAL A 135 -4.60 -5.11 -6.69
CA VAL A 135 -4.28 -4.96 -8.12
C VAL A 135 -3.85 -3.51 -8.44
N ASN A 136 -4.58 -2.51 -7.94
CA ASN A 136 -4.25 -1.10 -8.09
C ASN A 136 -2.88 -0.77 -7.50
N ALA A 137 -2.60 -1.24 -6.28
CA ALA A 137 -1.31 -1.04 -5.61
C ALA A 137 -0.14 -1.64 -6.39
N LEU A 138 -0.26 -2.89 -6.84
CA LEU A 138 0.77 -3.56 -7.65
C LEU A 138 0.95 -2.90 -9.02
N THR A 139 -0.12 -2.33 -9.58
CA THR A 139 -0.08 -1.65 -10.89
C THR A 139 0.58 -0.27 -10.80
N ALA A 140 0.46 0.40 -9.64
CA ALA A 140 1.11 1.67 -9.34
C ALA A 140 2.57 1.53 -8.89
N ALA A 141 2.96 0.40 -8.30
CA ALA A 141 4.26 0.23 -7.67
C ALA A 141 5.41 -0.07 -8.64
N ASP A 142 6.62 0.39 -8.29
CA ASP A 142 7.88 -0.04 -8.92
C ASP A 142 8.39 -1.33 -8.28
N LEU A 143 8.26 -1.40 -6.95
CA LEU A 143 8.77 -2.47 -6.12
C LEU A 143 7.65 -3.09 -5.27
N MET A 144 7.75 -4.39 -5.04
CA MET A 144 6.93 -5.12 -4.09
C MET A 144 7.82 -5.74 -3.00
N LEU A 145 7.53 -5.42 -1.74
CA LEU A 145 8.11 -6.09 -0.58
C LEU A 145 7.06 -7.05 -0.01
N ILE A 146 7.47 -8.28 0.29
CA ILE A 146 6.58 -9.35 0.76
C ILE A 146 6.90 -9.68 2.22
N PRO A 147 6.14 -9.16 3.20
CA PRO A 147 6.24 -9.61 4.58
C PRO A 147 5.78 -11.06 4.69
N LEU A 148 6.58 -11.91 5.33
CA LEU A 148 6.32 -13.33 5.48
C LEU A 148 6.52 -13.72 6.94
N GLN A 149 5.44 -14.12 7.60
CA GLN A 149 5.51 -14.66 8.94
C GLN A 149 6.23 -16.01 8.94
N CYS A 150 7.14 -16.21 9.89
CA CYS A 150 7.94 -17.45 10.01
C CYS A 150 7.13 -18.62 10.58
N GLU A 151 6.18 -19.15 9.82
CA GLU A 151 5.32 -20.28 10.20
C GLU A 151 5.14 -21.30 9.05
N PHE A 152 4.68 -22.51 9.37
CA PHE A 152 4.60 -23.62 8.41
C PHE A 152 3.78 -23.31 7.15
N TYR A 153 2.62 -22.66 7.30
CA TYR A 153 1.74 -22.32 6.17
C TYR A 153 2.19 -21.09 5.35
N ALA A 154 3.34 -20.50 5.67
CA ALA A 154 3.82 -19.31 4.97
C ALA A 154 4.22 -19.58 3.51
N LEU A 155 4.76 -20.77 3.22
CA LEU A 155 5.26 -21.13 1.89
C LEU A 155 4.15 -21.36 0.86
N GLU A 156 2.99 -21.89 1.28
CA GLU A 156 1.87 -22.15 0.39
C GLU A 156 1.27 -20.83 -0.16
N GLY A 157 1.03 -19.86 0.72
CA GLY A 157 0.49 -18.55 0.35
C GLY A 157 1.42 -17.75 -0.58
N LEU A 158 2.74 -17.96 -0.46
CA LEU A 158 3.73 -17.30 -1.32
C LEU A 158 3.60 -17.75 -2.78
N GLY A 159 3.33 -19.04 -3.03
CA GLY A 159 3.18 -19.57 -4.39
C GLY A 159 2.02 -18.92 -5.15
N GLN A 160 0.89 -18.69 -4.49
CA GLN A 160 -0.27 -18.01 -5.07
C GLN A 160 0.02 -16.53 -5.35
N LEU A 161 0.65 -15.84 -4.40
CA LEU A 161 1.05 -14.45 -4.55
C LEU A 161 1.95 -14.26 -5.78
N LEU A 162 2.97 -15.10 -5.95
CA LEU A 162 3.89 -15.05 -7.09
C LEU A 162 3.20 -15.30 -8.43
N ARG A 163 2.18 -16.18 -8.49
CA ARG A 163 1.37 -16.38 -9.69
C ARG A 163 0.60 -15.10 -10.06
N THR A 164 -0.01 -14.44 -9.08
CA THR A 164 -0.74 -13.19 -9.30
C THR A 164 0.20 -12.08 -9.78
N VAL A 165 1.37 -11.93 -9.15
CA VAL A 165 2.38 -10.95 -9.58
C VAL A 165 2.80 -11.17 -11.03
N LYS A 166 2.96 -12.42 -11.47
CA LYS A 166 3.26 -12.73 -12.89
C LYS A 166 2.16 -12.23 -13.84
N LEU A 167 0.89 -12.38 -13.46
CA LEU A 167 -0.23 -11.89 -14.28
C LEU A 167 -0.26 -10.35 -14.34
N ILE A 168 -0.05 -9.68 -13.20
CA ILE A 168 0.03 -8.21 -13.16
C ILE A 168 1.18 -7.71 -14.03
N LYS A 169 2.36 -8.33 -13.93
CA LYS A 169 3.52 -7.96 -14.76
C LYS A 169 3.24 -8.08 -16.25
N ARG A 170 2.55 -9.15 -16.68
CA ARG A 170 2.26 -9.37 -18.10
C ARG A 170 1.26 -8.35 -18.66
N ASN A 171 0.22 -8.03 -17.89
CA ASN A 171 -0.95 -7.34 -18.43
C ASN A 171 -1.04 -5.86 -18.03
N LEU A 172 -0.49 -5.45 -16.88
CA LEU A 172 -0.74 -4.13 -16.28
C LEU A 172 0.54 -3.36 -15.90
N ASN A 173 1.57 -4.03 -15.40
CA ASN A 173 2.79 -3.37 -14.95
C ASN A 173 4.07 -4.21 -15.22
N PRO A 174 4.59 -4.21 -16.46
CA PRO A 174 5.80 -4.96 -16.83
C PRO A 174 7.05 -4.63 -16.01
N ASN A 175 7.12 -3.41 -15.47
CA ASN A 175 8.28 -2.90 -14.75
C ASN A 175 8.29 -3.27 -13.26
N LEU A 176 7.20 -3.82 -12.71
CA LEU A 176 7.12 -4.23 -11.32
C LEU A 176 8.22 -5.25 -10.99
N LYS A 177 8.99 -4.98 -9.93
CA LYS A 177 10.03 -5.90 -9.41
C LYS A 177 9.69 -6.31 -7.99
N ILE A 178 10.11 -7.53 -7.62
CA ILE A 178 10.06 -7.97 -6.23
C ILE A 178 11.35 -7.46 -5.58
N ALA A 179 11.22 -6.58 -4.58
CA ALA A 179 12.36 -6.07 -3.81
C ALA A 179 12.95 -7.17 -2.92
N GLY A 180 12.09 -8.02 -2.37
CA GLY A 180 12.49 -9.16 -1.54
C GLY A 180 11.36 -9.70 -0.69
N ILE A 181 11.70 -10.68 0.13
CA ILE A 181 10.85 -11.23 1.18
C ILE A 181 11.41 -10.74 2.52
N LEU A 182 10.54 -10.14 3.33
CA LEU A 182 10.88 -9.69 4.68
C LEU A 182 10.32 -10.70 5.69
N LEU A 183 11.20 -11.42 6.37
CA LEU A 183 10.78 -12.32 7.45
C LEU A 183 10.29 -11.50 8.65
N THR A 184 9.06 -11.76 9.09
CA THR A 184 8.41 -11.07 10.21
C THR A 184 8.06 -12.04 11.32
N MET A 185 7.89 -11.50 12.54
CA MET A 185 7.53 -12.28 13.74
C MET A 185 8.48 -13.46 13.99
N PHE A 186 9.77 -13.25 13.74
CA PHE A 186 10.80 -14.27 13.91
C PHE A 186 10.95 -14.64 15.39
N ASP A 187 10.77 -15.92 15.70
CA ASP A 187 11.01 -16.49 17.02
C ASP A 187 12.29 -17.35 17.01
N LYS A 188 13.30 -16.96 17.79
CA LYS A 188 14.58 -17.69 17.91
C LYS A 188 14.44 -19.01 18.68
N ARG A 189 13.34 -19.23 19.39
CA ARG A 189 13.15 -20.39 20.29
C ARG A 189 12.70 -21.65 19.58
N THR A 190 12.21 -21.54 18.35
CA THR A 190 11.57 -22.64 17.59
C THR A 190 12.51 -23.26 16.55
N ASN A 191 13.81 -23.38 16.85
CA ASN A 191 14.81 -24.05 16.00
C ASN A 191 15.04 -25.50 16.44
#